data_AF-A0A7S3CTC3-F1
#
_entry.id   AF-A0A7S3CTC3-F1
#
_cell.length_a   1.000
_cell.length_b   1.000
_cell.length_c   1.000
_cell.angle_alpha   90.00
_cell.angle_beta   90.00
_cell.angle_gamma   90.00
#
_symmetry.space_group_name_H-M   'P 1'
#
loop_
_entity.id
_entity.type
_entity.pdbx_description
1 polymer ?
#
loop_
_entity_poly.entity_id
_entity_poly.type
_entity_poly.pdbx_seq_one_letter_code
_entity_poly.pdbx_strand_id
1 'polypeptide(L)'
;MSKSILLATLACSLVQGQQFDSTEIKQVIEESKLTCSSSVRLQNVNNLYFLFSNSMGYGGGSGQQIVTCHNQPYLNGELWTFKEQDLSDQQLSPSELDQKTCLTGKVLRCGDTIRLEHMETAKNLHSHEVKSPISSQNEVSGYGDDGEGDSGDNWKIECLDQTTNLPLKGEQEVDGKTQFQ
;
A
#
# COMPACT_ATOMS: atom_id res chain seq x y z
N MET A 1 24.18 -12.40 -19.46
CA MET A 1 23.35 -11.73 -20.49
C MET A 1 22.25 -10.99 -19.75
N SER A 2 22.43 -9.68 -19.50
CA SER A 2 21.44 -8.86 -18.79
C SER A 2 20.35 -8.46 -19.78
N LYS A 3 19.09 -8.78 -19.48
CA LYS A 3 17.93 -8.32 -20.25
C LYS A 3 17.28 -7.20 -19.45
N SER A 4 17.49 -5.96 -19.87
CA SER A 4 16.78 -4.79 -19.35
C SER A 4 15.46 -4.64 -20.09
N ILE A 5 14.38 -4.34 -19.36
CA ILE A 5 13.07 -4.00 -19.93
C ILE A 5 12.93 -2.48 -19.86
N LEU A 6 12.69 -1.85 -21.01
CA LEU A 6 12.39 -0.43 -21.15
C LEU A 6 10.87 -0.27 -21.13
N LEU A 7 10.29 0.35 -20.09
CA LEU A 7 8.90 0.81 -20.14
C LEU A 7 8.85 2.10 -20.96
N ALA A 8 8.54 1.98 -22.25
CA ALA A 8 8.26 3.13 -23.11
C ALA A 8 6.81 3.59 -22.86
N THR A 9 6.65 4.83 -22.40
CA THR A 9 5.37 5.54 -22.42
C THR A 9 4.91 5.66 -23.87
N LEU A 10 3.67 5.25 -24.15
CA LEU A 10 3.07 5.31 -25.48
C LEU A 10 2.68 6.76 -25.81
N ALA A 11 3.67 7.61 -26.05
CA ALA A 11 3.52 8.86 -26.78
C ALA A 11 4.27 8.70 -28.10
N CYS A 12 3.52 8.41 -29.16
CA CYS A 12 4.03 8.36 -30.52
C CYS A 12 4.48 9.77 -30.95
N SER A 13 5.78 10.04 -30.89
CA SER A 13 6.57 10.69 -31.96
C SER A 13 8.04 10.82 -31.51
N LEU A 14 8.93 10.12 -32.23
CA LEU A 14 10.37 10.38 -32.37
C LEU A 14 11.09 10.94 -31.12
N VAL A 15 11.38 10.09 -30.15
CA VAL A 15 12.45 10.37 -29.17
C VAL A 15 13.53 9.30 -29.36
N GLN A 16 14.67 9.73 -29.87
CA GLN A 16 15.90 8.95 -29.90
C GLN A 16 16.18 8.44 -28.48
N GLY A 17 16.58 7.17 -28.36
CA GLY A 17 16.75 6.46 -27.08
C GLY A 17 17.47 7.32 -26.03
N GLN A 18 16.69 7.83 -25.08
CA GLN A 18 17.22 8.56 -23.94
C GLN A 18 17.78 7.50 -22.99
N GLN A 19 19.10 7.38 -22.97
CA GLN A 19 19.79 6.49 -22.05
C GLN A 19 19.84 7.20 -20.70
N PHE A 20 18.91 6.82 -19.81
CA PHE A 20 18.90 7.35 -18.45
C PHE A 20 20.12 6.86 -17.68
N ASP A 21 20.84 7.77 -17.04
CA ASP A 21 21.98 7.41 -16.20
C ASP A 21 21.51 6.87 -14.83
N SER A 22 22.42 6.22 -14.09
CA SER A 22 22.08 5.63 -12.78
C SER A 22 21.69 6.66 -11.71
N THR A 23 22.13 7.90 -11.86
CA THR A 23 21.80 9.04 -10.99
C THR A 23 20.40 9.54 -11.28
N GLU A 24 20.04 9.69 -12.56
CA GLU A 24 18.69 10.04 -13.01
C GLU A 24 17.67 8.98 -12.57
N ILE A 25 18.01 7.68 -12.69
CA ILE A 25 17.15 6.59 -12.20
C ILE A 25 16.99 6.66 -10.68
N LYS A 26 18.07 6.93 -9.93
CA LYS A 26 18.00 7.08 -8.47
C LYS A 26 17.14 8.27 -8.07
N GLN A 27 17.32 9.41 -8.73
CA GLN A 27 16.54 10.61 -8.48
C GLN A 27 15.05 10.36 -8.74
N VAL A 28 14.72 9.71 -9.86
CA VAL A 28 13.32 9.35 -10.16
C VAL A 28 12.75 8.40 -9.11
N ILE A 29 13.51 7.41 -8.64
CA ILE A 29 13.06 6.50 -7.57
C ILE A 29 12.87 7.24 -6.24
N GLU A 30 13.79 8.12 -5.88
CA GLU A 30 13.73 8.91 -4.65
C GLU A 30 12.58 9.94 -4.66
N GLU A 31 12.25 10.47 -5.83
CA GLU A 31 11.14 11.41 -6.04
C GLU A 31 9.80 10.69 -6.35
N SER A 32 9.81 9.36 -6.53
CA SER A 32 8.61 8.60 -6.88
C SER A 32 7.62 8.62 -5.72
N LYS A 33 6.49 9.28 -5.95
CA LYS A 33 5.38 9.34 -5.00
C LYS A 33 4.59 8.03 -5.04
N LEU A 34 4.19 7.54 -3.87
CA LEU A 34 3.20 6.47 -3.79
C LEU A 34 1.84 7.01 -4.23
N THR A 35 1.14 6.25 -5.05
CA THR A 35 -0.19 6.63 -5.58
C THR A 35 -1.18 5.48 -5.42
N CYS A 36 -2.48 5.78 -5.47
CA CYS A 36 -3.51 4.75 -5.60
C CYS A 36 -3.21 3.87 -6.82
N SER A 37 -3.41 2.57 -6.68
CA SER A 37 -3.05 1.53 -7.66
C SER A 37 -1.55 1.29 -7.84
N SER A 38 -0.67 1.89 -7.02
CA SER A 38 0.74 1.49 -6.98
C SER A 38 0.89 0.10 -6.33
N SER A 39 1.73 -0.74 -6.92
CA SER A 39 2.13 -2.02 -6.34
C SER A 39 3.42 -1.88 -5.55
N VAL A 40 3.43 -2.35 -4.31
CA VAL A 40 4.51 -2.18 -3.34
C VAL A 40 4.84 -3.48 -2.62
N ARG A 41 6.01 -3.49 -1.97
CA ARG A 41 6.36 -4.45 -0.92
C ARG A 41 6.56 -3.68 0.38
N LEU A 42 5.98 -4.19 1.46
CA LEU A 42 6.03 -3.54 2.77
C LEU A 42 7.04 -4.27 3.65
N GLN A 43 8.11 -3.59 4.04
CA GLN A 43 9.15 -4.16 4.91
C GLN A 43 9.01 -3.63 6.32
N ASN A 44 9.06 -4.53 7.31
CA ASN A 44 9.18 -4.12 8.70
C ASN A 44 10.59 -3.57 8.95
N VAL A 45 10.69 -2.34 9.43
CA VAL A 45 11.96 -1.64 9.64
C VAL A 45 12.84 -2.25 10.73
N ASN A 46 12.26 -3.00 11.68
CA ASN A 46 12.99 -3.55 12.83
C ASN A 46 13.60 -4.92 12.54
N ASN A 47 12.87 -5.79 11.84
CA ASN A 47 13.32 -7.16 11.56
C ASN A 47 13.67 -7.42 10.09
N LEU A 48 13.34 -6.48 9.18
CA LEU A 48 13.60 -6.53 7.74
C LEU A 48 12.81 -7.59 6.96
N TYR A 49 11.77 -8.19 7.55
CA TYR A 49 10.87 -9.10 6.85
C TYR A 49 9.81 -8.32 6.08
N PHE A 50 9.44 -8.83 4.90
CA PHE A 50 8.38 -8.30 4.06
C PHE A 50 7.03 -8.91 4.43
N LEU A 51 5.97 -8.10 4.40
CA LEU A 51 4.59 -8.57 4.51
C LEU A 51 4.29 -9.54 3.37
N PHE A 52 3.80 -10.71 3.71
CA PHE A 52 3.65 -11.83 2.80
C PHE A 52 2.32 -12.56 2.99
N SER A 53 1.71 -13.01 1.91
CA SER A 53 0.52 -13.87 1.92
C SER A 53 0.59 -14.94 0.83
N ASN A 54 -0.27 -15.95 0.90
CA ASN A 54 -0.47 -16.97 -0.14
C ASN A 54 -1.88 -17.56 -0.04
N SER A 55 -2.25 -18.52 -0.88
CA SER A 55 -3.62 -19.08 -0.90
C SER A 55 -4.01 -19.96 0.31
N MET A 56 -3.12 -20.19 1.28
CA MET A 56 -3.43 -21.00 2.46
C MET A 56 -4.18 -20.19 3.53
N GLY A 57 -5.17 -20.81 4.17
CA GLY A 57 -5.90 -20.26 5.31
C GLY A 57 -5.36 -20.74 6.66
N TYR A 58 -5.68 -20.02 7.72
CA TYR A 58 -5.36 -20.44 9.09
C TYR A 58 -6.07 -21.75 9.44
N GLY A 59 -5.39 -22.65 10.16
CA GLY A 59 -5.98 -23.89 10.67
C GLY A 59 -6.89 -23.71 11.90
N GLY A 60 -7.12 -22.47 12.32
CA GLY A 60 -7.91 -22.07 13.48
C GLY A 60 -8.22 -20.57 13.39
N GLY A 61 -8.74 -19.97 14.46
CA GLY A 61 -9.15 -18.55 14.41
C GLY A 61 -10.31 -18.38 13.42
N SER A 62 -10.16 -17.44 12.49
CA SER A 62 -11.19 -17.18 11.47
C SER A 62 -11.19 -18.20 10.32
N GLY A 63 -10.10 -18.94 10.13
CA GLY A 63 -9.89 -19.77 8.95
C GLY A 63 -9.61 -18.98 7.65
N GLN A 64 -9.55 -17.66 7.71
CA GLN A 64 -9.23 -16.80 6.56
C GLN A 64 -7.77 -16.96 6.12
N GLN A 65 -7.42 -16.34 4.99
CA GLN A 65 -6.09 -16.42 4.40
C GLN A 65 -4.99 -15.98 5.38
N ILE A 66 -3.87 -16.70 5.40
CA ILE A 66 -2.73 -16.39 6.24
C ILE A 66 -2.03 -15.15 5.72
N VAL A 67 -1.80 -14.19 6.62
CA VAL A 67 -0.86 -13.09 6.43
C VAL A 67 0.30 -13.28 7.40
N THR A 68 1.51 -13.23 6.90
CA THR A 68 2.74 -13.45 7.65
C THR A 68 3.84 -12.51 7.16
N CYS A 69 5.07 -12.72 7.62
CA CYS A 69 6.23 -12.01 7.12
C CYS A 69 7.30 -12.99 6.64
N HIS A 70 8.02 -12.65 5.57
CA HIS A 70 9.07 -13.48 4.99
C HIS A 70 10.35 -12.67 4.74
N ASN A 71 11.52 -13.32 4.72
CA ASN A 71 12.81 -12.66 4.49
C ASN A 71 13.54 -13.14 3.24
N GLN A 72 12.95 -14.05 2.48
CA GLN A 72 13.53 -14.48 1.20
C GLN A 72 13.18 -13.47 0.12
N PRO A 73 14.15 -12.97 -0.64
CA PRO A 73 13.87 -11.98 -1.66
C PRO A 73 13.09 -12.60 -2.83
N TYR A 74 12.27 -11.77 -3.48
CA TYR A 74 11.61 -12.05 -4.77
C TYR A 74 10.51 -13.11 -4.74
N LEU A 75 9.76 -13.19 -3.64
CA LEU A 75 8.53 -13.98 -3.64
C LEU A 75 7.34 -13.16 -4.17
N ASN A 76 6.51 -13.78 -5.00
CA ASN A 76 5.33 -13.13 -5.56
C ASN A 76 4.33 -12.70 -4.48
N GLY A 77 4.21 -13.49 -3.41
CA GLY A 77 3.31 -13.21 -2.29
C GLY A 77 3.67 -12.00 -1.43
N GLU A 78 4.73 -11.26 -1.77
CA GLU A 78 5.12 -9.99 -1.10
C GLU A 78 4.47 -8.75 -1.72
N LEU A 79 3.80 -8.90 -2.87
CA LEU A 79 3.29 -7.78 -3.65
C LEU A 79 1.86 -7.40 -3.24
N TRP A 80 1.69 -6.12 -2.90
CA TRP A 80 0.42 -5.54 -2.48
C TRP A 80 0.11 -4.30 -3.30
N THR A 81 -1.16 -4.08 -3.63
CA THR A 81 -1.62 -2.91 -4.37
C THR A 81 -2.41 -2.00 -3.45
N PHE A 82 -2.10 -0.70 -3.47
CA PHE A 82 -2.92 0.30 -2.79
C PHE A 82 -4.24 0.49 -3.50
N LYS A 83 -5.34 0.36 -2.77
CA LYS A 83 -6.72 0.51 -3.24
C LYS A 83 -7.45 1.56 -2.43
N GLU A 84 -8.58 2.02 -2.96
CA GLU A 84 -9.49 2.89 -2.23
C GLU A 84 -10.01 2.24 -0.95
N GLN A 85 -10.24 3.06 0.07
CA GLN A 85 -10.90 2.64 1.30
C GLN A 85 -12.32 2.15 1.02
N ASP A 86 -12.79 1.17 1.78
CA ASP A 86 -14.21 0.85 1.82
C ASP A 86 -14.98 1.99 2.52
N LEU A 87 -15.99 2.51 1.83
CA LEU A 87 -16.87 3.57 2.31
C LEU A 87 -18.32 3.09 2.44
N SER A 88 -18.57 1.78 2.28
CA SER A 88 -19.91 1.20 2.24
C SER A 88 -20.74 1.50 3.50
N ASP A 89 -20.07 1.54 4.65
CA ASP A 89 -20.67 1.84 5.96
C ASP A 89 -20.83 3.35 6.24
N GLN A 90 -20.36 4.23 5.35
CA GLN A 90 -20.39 5.68 5.54
C GLN A 90 -21.48 6.35 4.68
N GLN A 91 -22.36 7.11 5.35
CA GLN A 91 -23.33 7.96 4.66
C GLN A 91 -22.68 9.29 4.27
N LEU A 92 -22.15 9.37 3.04
CA LEU A 92 -21.42 10.53 2.52
C LEU A 92 -22.26 11.30 1.48
N SER A 93 -22.10 12.62 1.45
CA SER A 93 -22.54 13.44 0.32
C SER A 93 -21.68 13.15 -0.92
N PRO A 94 -22.18 13.44 -2.15
CA PRO A 94 -21.38 13.27 -3.36
C PRO A 94 -20.03 13.99 -3.34
N SER A 95 -19.97 15.18 -2.72
CA SER A 95 -18.71 15.94 -2.56
C SER A 95 -17.73 15.30 -1.58
N GLU A 96 -18.21 14.68 -0.50
CA GLU A 96 -17.34 13.97 0.44
C GLU A 96 -16.82 12.67 -0.15
N LEU A 97 -17.66 11.98 -0.93
CA LEU A 97 -17.25 10.79 -1.67
C LEU A 97 -16.12 11.12 -2.65
N ASP A 98 -16.28 12.14 -3.49
CA ASP A 98 -15.26 12.57 -4.46
C ASP A 98 -13.90 12.89 -3.80
N GLN A 99 -13.92 13.55 -2.63
CA GLN A 99 -12.70 13.84 -1.88
C GLN A 99 -12.02 12.57 -1.35
N LYS A 100 -12.80 11.58 -0.90
CA LYS A 100 -12.32 10.33 -0.31
C LYS A 100 -11.98 9.24 -1.33
N THR A 101 -12.46 9.36 -2.57
CA THR A 101 -12.15 8.41 -3.66
C THR A 101 -10.66 8.39 -3.99
N CYS A 102 -10.10 7.20 -4.15
CA CYS A 102 -8.68 6.98 -4.46
C CYS A 102 -8.52 6.55 -5.92
N LEU A 103 -8.62 7.51 -6.86
CA LEU A 103 -8.47 7.20 -8.28
C LEU A 103 -7.02 6.81 -8.62
N THR A 104 -6.83 5.88 -9.56
CA THR A 104 -5.50 5.46 -10.05
C THR A 104 -4.60 6.66 -10.34
N GLY A 105 -3.41 6.68 -9.75
CA GLY A 105 -2.43 7.77 -9.89
C GLY A 105 -2.61 8.95 -8.94
N LYS A 106 -3.70 9.01 -8.15
CA LYS A 106 -3.83 10.00 -7.06
C LYS A 106 -2.75 9.74 -6.01
N VAL A 107 -1.99 10.77 -5.67
CA VAL A 107 -0.90 10.70 -4.69
C VAL A 107 -1.46 10.38 -3.31
N LEU A 108 -0.87 9.37 -2.65
CA LEU A 108 -1.16 9.02 -1.26
C LEU A 108 -0.42 9.95 -0.32
N ARG A 109 -1.10 10.39 0.73
CA ARG A 109 -0.60 11.29 1.76
C ARG A 109 -0.65 10.63 3.13
N CYS A 110 0.14 11.18 4.05
CA CYS A 110 0.06 10.82 5.45
C CYS A 110 -1.34 11.15 5.98
N GLY A 111 -1.98 10.20 6.65
CA GLY A 111 -3.34 10.32 7.16
C GLY A 111 -4.42 9.78 6.23
N ASP A 112 -4.10 9.47 4.96
CA ASP A 112 -5.04 8.82 4.05
C ASP A 112 -5.41 7.43 4.56
N THR A 113 -6.66 7.04 4.30
CA THR A 113 -7.15 5.67 4.52
C THR A 113 -7.22 4.95 3.18
N ILE A 114 -6.73 3.72 3.15
CA ILE A 114 -6.58 2.87 1.95
C ILE A 114 -6.96 1.42 2.27
N ARG A 115 -7.08 0.60 1.23
CA ARG A 115 -6.99 -0.86 1.36
C ARG A 115 -5.69 -1.37 0.73
N LEU A 116 -5.23 -2.53 1.19
CA LEU A 116 -4.05 -3.22 0.66
C LEU A 116 -4.51 -4.55 0.06
N GLU A 117 -4.56 -4.64 -1.26
CA GLU A 117 -4.95 -5.87 -1.96
C GLU A 117 -3.71 -6.71 -2.30
N HIS A 118 -3.71 -7.98 -1.87
CA HIS A 118 -2.66 -8.94 -2.20
C HIS A 118 -2.75 -9.32 -3.68
N MET A 119 -1.68 -9.06 -4.45
CA MET A 119 -1.74 -9.16 -5.92
C MET A 119 -2.01 -10.58 -6.43
N GLU A 120 -1.51 -11.61 -5.75
CA GLU A 120 -1.65 -13.00 -6.23
C GLU A 120 -3.05 -13.57 -6.00
N THR A 121 -3.73 -13.16 -4.93
CA THR A 121 -4.99 -13.77 -4.50
C THR A 121 -6.17 -12.82 -4.48
N ALA A 122 -5.96 -11.54 -4.80
CA ALA A 122 -6.96 -10.48 -4.77
C ALA A 122 -7.75 -10.40 -3.45
N LYS A 123 -7.09 -10.76 -2.34
CA LYS A 123 -7.60 -10.65 -0.97
C LYS A 123 -7.10 -9.34 -0.36
N ASN A 124 -7.91 -8.69 0.45
CA ASN A 124 -7.52 -7.50 1.19
C ASN A 124 -6.81 -7.87 2.49
N LEU A 125 -5.78 -7.10 2.86
CA LEU A 125 -5.24 -7.11 4.21
C LEU A 125 -6.35 -6.69 5.17
N HIS A 126 -6.64 -7.53 6.14
CA HIS A 126 -7.82 -7.41 6.97
C HIS A 126 -7.50 -7.65 8.44
N SER A 127 -8.25 -7.01 9.32
CA SER A 127 -8.20 -7.27 10.75
C SER A 127 -9.60 -7.19 11.36
N HIS A 128 -9.84 -8.04 12.36
CA HIS A 128 -11.13 -8.19 13.03
C HIS A 128 -10.97 -8.62 14.49
N GLU A 129 -12.06 -8.66 15.25
CA GLU A 129 -12.09 -9.06 16.67
C GLU A 129 -11.97 -10.58 16.87
N VAL A 130 -11.13 -11.25 16.08
CA VAL A 130 -10.73 -12.65 16.27
C VAL A 130 -9.34 -12.67 16.90
N LYS A 131 -9.11 -13.52 17.91
CA LYS A 131 -7.79 -13.61 18.56
C LYS A 131 -6.75 -14.19 17.62
N SER A 132 -5.61 -13.51 17.50
CA SER A 132 -4.46 -13.97 16.74
C SER A 132 -3.88 -15.26 17.33
N PRO A 133 -3.30 -16.15 16.49
CA PRO A 133 -2.85 -17.47 16.94
C PRO A 133 -1.76 -17.47 18.02
N ILE A 134 -0.96 -16.40 18.12
CA ILE A 134 0.22 -16.35 18.99
C ILE A 134 0.09 -15.26 20.05
N SER A 135 -0.20 -14.02 19.65
CA SER A 135 -0.15 -12.87 20.55
C SER A 135 -1.46 -12.61 21.31
N SER A 136 -2.55 -13.29 20.95
CA SER A 136 -3.91 -13.03 21.48
C SER A 136 -4.40 -11.59 21.27
N GLN A 137 -3.78 -10.84 20.36
CA GLN A 137 -4.30 -9.56 19.83
C GLN A 137 -5.33 -9.86 18.73
N ASN A 138 -5.71 -8.85 17.94
CA ASN A 138 -6.53 -9.09 16.75
C ASN A 138 -5.73 -9.87 15.68
N GLU A 139 -6.39 -10.83 15.06
CA GLU A 139 -5.87 -11.60 13.93
C GLU A 139 -5.80 -10.70 12.69
N VAL A 140 -4.67 -10.77 11.99
CA VAL A 140 -4.48 -10.16 10.67
C VAL A 140 -4.51 -11.26 9.62
N SER A 141 -5.33 -11.08 8.61
CA SER A 141 -5.67 -12.10 7.60
C SER A 141 -5.82 -11.47 6.21
N GLY A 142 -5.93 -12.32 5.19
CA GLY A 142 -6.42 -11.94 3.88
C GLY A 142 -7.92 -12.27 3.77
N TYR A 143 -8.73 -11.26 3.46
CA TYR A 143 -10.19 -11.37 3.42
C TYR A 143 -10.76 -10.80 2.11
N GLY A 144 -12.05 -11.03 1.87
CA GLY A 144 -12.73 -10.53 0.68
C GLY A 144 -12.47 -11.37 -0.56
N ASP A 145 -12.88 -10.91 -1.74
CA ASP A 145 -12.65 -11.53 -3.04
C ASP A 145 -12.58 -10.45 -4.12
N ASP A 146 -11.61 -10.55 -5.04
CA ASP A 146 -11.40 -9.57 -6.11
C ASP A 146 -11.32 -8.11 -5.61
N GLY A 147 -10.74 -7.93 -4.42
CA GLY A 147 -10.65 -6.63 -3.75
C GLY A 147 -11.93 -6.16 -3.09
N GLU A 148 -13.05 -6.88 -3.18
CA GLU A 148 -14.28 -6.59 -2.43
C GLU A 148 -14.19 -7.14 -1.01
N GLY A 149 -14.61 -6.37 -0.02
CA GLY A 149 -14.57 -6.78 1.39
C GLY A 149 -15.39 -5.83 2.26
N ASP A 150 -14.88 -5.44 3.42
CA ASP A 150 -15.61 -4.58 4.37
C ASP A 150 -14.71 -3.55 5.06
N SER A 151 -15.25 -2.83 6.02
CA SER A 151 -14.55 -1.76 6.74
C SER A 151 -13.34 -2.24 7.56
N GLY A 152 -13.21 -3.54 7.83
CA GLY A 152 -12.02 -4.15 8.44
C GLY A 152 -10.80 -4.21 7.52
N ASP A 153 -10.98 -3.90 6.23
CA ASP A 153 -9.90 -3.79 5.24
C ASP A 153 -9.23 -2.41 5.24
N ASN A 154 -9.80 -1.44 5.94
CA ASN A 154 -9.36 -0.05 5.91
C ASN A 154 -8.15 0.19 6.82
N TRP A 155 -7.05 0.64 6.23
CA TRP A 155 -5.80 0.99 6.91
C TRP A 155 -5.49 2.46 6.74
N LYS A 156 -5.16 3.13 7.85
CA LYS A 156 -4.70 4.52 7.84
C LYS A 156 -3.18 4.57 7.70
N ILE A 157 -2.69 5.38 6.77
CA ILE A 157 -1.26 5.62 6.59
C ILE A 157 -0.78 6.61 7.65
N GLU A 158 0.14 6.18 8.51
CA GLU A 158 0.83 7.07 9.44
C GLU A 158 2.30 7.18 9.05
N CYS A 159 2.72 8.40 8.72
CA CYS A 159 4.13 8.68 8.42
C CYS A 159 4.87 9.03 9.70
N LEU A 160 6.12 8.60 9.79
CA LEU A 160 6.98 8.91 10.93
C LEU A 160 8.02 9.96 10.54
N ASP A 161 8.34 10.84 11.50
CA ASP A 161 9.50 11.72 11.40
C ASP A 161 10.79 10.88 11.49
N GLN A 162 11.70 11.06 10.53
CA GLN A 162 12.91 10.24 10.42
C GLN A 162 13.90 10.44 11.58
N THR A 163 13.80 11.56 12.29
CA THR A 163 14.69 11.94 13.40
C THR A 163 14.17 11.45 14.75
N THR A 164 12.84 11.51 14.94
CA THR A 164 12.21 11.23 16.23
C THR A 164 11.49 9.87 16.26
N ASN A 165 11.23 9.26 15.09
CA ASN A 165 10.36 8.10 14.91
C ASN A 165 8.94 8.31 15.49
N LEU A 166 8.52 9.57 15.67
CA LEU A 166 7.18 9.92 16.11
C LEU A 166 6.28 10.14 14.90
N PRO A 167 4.96 9.90 15.00
CA PRO A 167 4.03 10.22 13.93
C PRO A 167 4.10 11.71 13.56
N LEU A 168 4.25 11.98 12.27
CA LEU A 168 4.08 13.31 11.70
C LEU A 168 2.63 13.75 11.95
N LYS A 169 2.44 14.84 12.69
CA LYS A 169 1.09 15.42 12.88
C LYS A 169 0.69 16.17 11.62
N GLY A 170 -0.58 16.02 11.24
CA GLY A 170 -1.12 16.35 9.91
C GLY A 170 -0.88 17.77 9.39
N GLU A 171 -1.12 17.92 8.09
CA GLU A 171 -1.01 19.15 7.29
C GLU A 171 -1.77 20.32 7.96
N GLN A 172 -1.08 21.42 8.30
CA GLN A 172 -1.72 22.74 8.40
C GLN A 172 -1.37 23.52 7.14
N GLU A 173 -2.37 23.82 6.30
CA GLU A 173 -2.22 24.83 5.27
C GLU A 173 -2.07 26.20 5.95
N VAL A 174 -0.85 26.72 5.98
CA VAL A 174 -0.57 28.12 6.33
C VAL A 174 -0.08 28.80 5.05
N ASP A 175 -0.85 29.78 4.56
CA ASP A 175 -0.51 30.63 3.41
C ASP A 175 -0.15 29.89 2.10
N GLY A 176 -0.88 28.83 1.75
CA GLY A 176 -0.73 28.16 0.45
C GLY A 176 0.64 27.51 0.21
N LYS A 177 1.41 27.30 1.29
CA LYS A 177 2.64 26.52 1.29
C LYS A 177 2.50 25.39 2.29
N THR A 178 2.63 24.15 1.82
CA THR A 178 2.71 22.99 2.69
C THR A 178 3.98 23.12 3.55
N GLN A 179 3.80 23.32 4.85
CA GLN A 179 4.89 23.22 5.83
C GLN A 179 4.61 22.04 6.75
N PHE A 180 5.66 21.26 7.02
CA PHE A 180 5.67 20.22 8.04
C PHE A 180 6.17 20.87 9.35
N GLN A 181 5.47 20.63 10.46
CA GLN A 181 5.93 21.01 11.81
C GLN A 181 6.58 19.82 12.50
#